data_AF-A0A1M7ZPX9-F1
#
_entry.id   AF-A0A1M7ZPX9-F1
#
_cell.length_a   1.000
_cell.length_b   1.000
_cell.length_c   1.000
_cell.angle_alpha   90.00
_cell.angle_beta   90.00
_cell.angle_gamma   90.00
#
_symmetry.space_group_name_H-M   'P 1'
#
loop_
_entity.id
_entity.type
_entity.pdbx_description
1 polymer ?
#
loop_
_entity_poly.entity_id
_entity_poly.type
_entity_poly.pdbx_seq_one_letter_code
_entity_poly.pdbx_strand_id
1 'polypeptide(L)'
;MAGGGGLDGNWRIVDVDGKPVPKDSGLKITFKDATISGFAGCNTFKGPYMFHGTGAQTVAVGPLRTTRKACAAPVMALETAILRDVGTAHQINRADDGSVVFTNETGKITLRIEQVFD
;
A
#
# COMPACT_ATOMS: atom_id res chain seq x y z
N MET A 1 -8.17 -2.33 22.42
CA MET A 1 -7.98 -2.99 21.12
C MET A 1 -7.76 -1.88 20.11
N ALA A 2 -6.53 -1.68 19.63
CA ALA A 2 -6.23 -0.64 18.65
C ALA A 2 -6.89 -1.04 17.32
N GLY A 3 -8.02 -0.40 17.02
CA GLY A 3 -8.84 -0.71 15.85
C GLY A 3 -8.04 -0.51 14.57
N GLY A 4 -8.14 -1.47 13.64
CA GLY A 4 -7.76 -1.25 12.25
C GLY A 4 -8.46 0.01 11.78
N GLY A 5 -7.69 0.97 11.25
CA GLY A 5 -8.11 2.34 10.97
C GLY A 5 -9.17 2.48 9.86
N GLY A 6 -10.25 1.70 9.87
CA GLY A 6 -11.29 1.72 8.83
C GLY A 6 -10.79 1.31 7.44
N LEU A 7 -9.58 0.74 7.35
CA LEU A 7 -8.94 0.34 6.10
C LEU A 7 -8.97 -1.17 5.88
N ASP A 8 -9.53 -1.94 6.82
CA ASP A 8 -9.68 -3.39 6.68
C ASP A 8 -10.47 -3.69 5.39
N GLY A 9 -9.87 -4.50 4.51
CA GLY A 9 -10.43 -4.80 3.20
C GLY A 9 -9.40 -4.91 2.09
N ASN A 10 -9.91 -5.12 0.88
CA ASN A 10 -9.13 -5.24 -0.35
C ASN A 10 -9.10 -3.91 -1.10
N TRP A 11 -7.93 -3.59 -1.60
CA TRP A 11 -7.64 -2.34 -2.29
C TRP A 11 -6.83 -2.62 -3.55
N ARG A 12 -7.13 -1.91 -4.63
CA ARG A 12 -6.37 -1.95 -5.87
C ARG A 12 -5.41 -0.77 -5.92
N ILE A 13 -4.17 -1.00 -6.33
CA ILE A 13 -3.22 0.08 -6.58
C ILE A 13 -3.58 0.75 -7.91
N VAL A 14 -3.72 2.07 -7.91
CA VAL A 14 -4.10 2.85 -9.11
C VAL A 14 -3.05 3.89 -9.49
N ASP A 15 -2.16 4.26 -8.58
CA ASP A 15 -1.03 5.15 -8.85
C ASP A 15 0.19 4.75 -8.00
N VAL A 16 1.37 4.79 -8.62
CA VAL A 16 2.67 4.61 -7.96
C VAL A 16 3.58 5.78 -8.36
N ASP A 17 4.07 6.54 -7.39
CA ASP A 17 4.95 7.69 -7.62
C ASP A 17 4.40 8.78 -8.55
N GLY A 18 3.07 8.96 -8.62
CA GLY A 18 2.40 9.88 -9.54
C GLY A 18 2.25 9.33 -10.96
N LYS A 19 2.49 8.03 -11.16
CA LYS A 19 2.25 7.32 -12.41
C LYS A 19 1.03 6.41 -12.26
N PRO A 20 -0.04 6.64 -13.04
CA PRO A 20 -1.17 5.75 -13.07
C PRO A 20 -0.77 4.34 -13.51
N VAL A 21 -1.30 3.32 -12.83
CA VAL A 21 -1.12 1.92 -13.22
C VAL A 21 -2.39 1.37 -13.88
N PRO A 22 -2.27 0.45 -14.85
CA PRO A 22 -3.43 -0.18 -15.48
C PRO A 22 -4.32 -0.91 -14.47
N LYS A 23 -5.64 -0.82 -14.63
CA LYS A 23 -6.61 -1.45 -13.72
C LYS A 23 -6.56 -2.99 -13.73
N ASP A 24 -6.07 -3.55 -14.82
CA ASP A 24 -5.87 -4.99 -15.08
C ASP A 24 -4.49 -5.50 -14.64
N SER A 25 -3.64 -4.64 -14.07
CA SER A 25 -2.31 -5.02 -13.55
C SER A 25 -2.34 -6.03 -12.40
N GLY A 26 -3.50 -6.23 -11.77
CA GLY A 26 -3.68 -7.15 -10.64
C GLY A 26 -3.00 -6.69 -9.35
N LEU A 27 -2.41 -5.50 -9.33
CA LEU A 27 -1.76 -4.90 -8.17
C LEU A 27 -2.77 -4.63 -7.08
N LYS A 28 -2.49 -5.15 -5.87
CA LYS A 28 -3.44 -5.07 -4.76
C LYS A 28 -2.76 -4.95 -3.42
N ILE A 29 -3.47 -4.34 -2.48
CA ILE A 29 -3.15 -4.25 -1.07
C ILE A 29 -4.36 -4.74 -0.28
N THR A 30 -4.11 -5.53 0.75
CA THR A 30 -5.11 -5.99 1.70
C THR A 30 -4.65 -5.61 3.09
N PHE A 31 -5.49 -4.90 3.82
CA PHE A 31 -5.31 -4.66 5.25
C PHE A 31 -6.24 -5.61 6.00
N LYS A 32 -5.66 -6.37 6.93
CA LYS A 32 -6.41 -7.29 7.78
C LYS A 32 -5.59 -7.64 9.00
N ASP A 33 -6.21 -7.65 10.19
CA ASP A 33 -5.59 -8.14 11.43
C ASP A 33 -4.21 -7.49 11.70
N ALA A 34 -4.12 -6.15 11.57
CA ALA A 34 -2.88 -5.38 11.70
C ALA A 34 -1.73 -5.84 10.76
N THR A 35 -2.09 -6.50 9.66
CA THR A 35 -1.16 -6.96 8.63
C THR A 35 -1.53 -6.30 7.30
N ILE A 36 -0.54 -5.69 6.68
CA ILE A 36 -0.63 -5.20 5.30
C ILE A 36 -0.01 -6.27 4.42
N SER A 37 -0.74 -6.69 3.40
CA SER A 37 -0.30 -7.70 2.43
C SER A 37 -0.73 -7.30 1.04
N GLY A 38 -0.19 -7.95 0.01
CA GLY A 38 -0.56 -7.57 -1.34
C GLY A 38 0.25 -8.25 -2.43
N PHE A 39 0.01 -7.80 -3.64
CA PHE A 39 0.75 -8.17 -4.84
C PHE A 39 1.33 -6.91 -5.47
N ALA A 40 2.65 -6.90 -5.65
CA ALA A 40 3.43 -5.77 -6.15
C ALA A 40 3.92 -5.98 -7.60
N GLY A 41 3.33 -6.93 -8.33
CA GLY A 41 3.57 -7.13 -9.76
C GLY A 41 4.37 -8.40 -10.10
N CYS A 42 5.46 -8.69 -9.39
CA CYS A 42 6.15 -9.98 -9.52
C CYS A 42 5.93 -10.86 -8.30
N ASN A 43 6.05 -10.27 -7.11
CA ASN A 43 5.96 -10.96 -5.84
C ASN A 43 4.80 -10.47 -5.00
N THR A 44 4.38 -11.34 -4.08
CA THR A 44 3.51 -10.93 -2.99
C THR A 44 4.33 -10.44 -1.82
N PHE A 45 3.74 -9.56 -1.02
CA PHE A 45 4.36 -9.02 0.18
C PHE A 45 3.43 -9.13 1.37
N LYS A 46 4.00 -9.15 2.58
CA LYS A 46 3.26 -9.01 3.83
C LYS A 46 4.13 -8.46 4.96
N GLY A 47 3.57 -7.63 5.82
CA GLY A 47 4.22 -7.13 7.02
C GLY A 47 3.20 -6.57 8.02
N PRO A 48 3.60 -6.38 9.29
CA PRO A 48 2.74 -5.75 10.28
C PRO A 48 2.62 -4.24 9.99
N TYR A 49 1.49 -3.65 10.35
CA TYR A 49 1.35 -2.19 10.42
C TYR A 49 0.66 -1.79 11.72
N MET A 50 0.92 -0.57 12.17
CA MET A 50 0.26 0.02 13.32
C MET A 50 -0.15 1.45 13.00
N PHE A 51 -1.40 1.79 13.29
CA PHE A 51 -1.85 3.19 13.24
C PHE A 51 -1.63 3.86 14.59
N HIS A 52 -1.27 5.14 14.53
CA HIS A 52 -1.06 6.01 15.68
C HIS A 52 -1.99 7.22 15.60
N GLY A 53 -2.50 7.67 16.75
CA GLY A 53 -3.22 8.94 16.91
C GLY A 53 -4.73 8.88 16.69
N THR A 54 -5.39 10.01 16.96
CA THR A 54 -6.82 10.28 16.74
C THR A 54 -6.96 11.35 15.65
N GLY A 55 -6.92 10.97 14.37
CA GLY A 55 -6.91 11.92 13.25
C GLY A 55 -6.33 11.33 11.96
N ALA A 56 -5.58 12.12 11.19
CA ALA A 56 -4.77 11.63 10.07
C ALA A 56 -3.99 10.39 10.54
N GLN A 57 -4.20 9.26 9.88
CA GLN A 57 -3.75 7.98 10.41
C GLN A 57 -2.26 7.83 10.11
N THR A 58 -1.44 8.36 11.01
CA THR A 58 -0.01 8.09 11.00
C THR A 58 0.17 6.59 11.11
N VAL A 59 0.95 6.00 10.22
CA VAL A 59 1.17 4.56 10.16
C VAL A 59 2.64 4.27 10.36
N ALA A 60 2.93 3.21 11.09
CA ALA A 60 4.23 2.58 11.10
C ALA A 60 4.11 1.20 10.46
N VAL A 61 4.81 1.00 9.34
CA VAL A 61 4.88 -0.29 8.66
C VAL A 61 6.16 -1.00 9.08
N GLY A 62 6.02 -2.20 9.62
CA GLY A 62 7.15 -3.03 10.00
C GLY A 62 7.77 -3.76 8.81
N PRO A 63 8.76 -4.62 9.06
CA PRO A 63 9.50 -5.31 8.00
C PRO A 63 8.59 -6.10 7.05
N LEU A 64 8.69 -5.79 5.76
CA LEU A 64 7.98 -6.50 4.70
C LEU A 64 8.73 -7.78 4.33
N ARG A 65 7.98 -8.88 4.22
CA ARG A 65 8.44 -10.15 3.66
C ARG A 65 7.87 -10.34 2.28
N THR A 66 8.70 -10.73 1.32
CA THR A 66 8.31 -10.97 -0.07
C THR A 66 8.56 -12.41 -0.49
N THR A 67 7.86 -12.85 -1.53
CA THR A 67 8.28 -14.04 -2.29
C THR A 67 9.52 -13.74 -3.13
N ARG A 68 10.20 -14.77 -3.65
CA ARG A 68 11.42 -14.63 -4.47
C ARG A 68 11.23 -15.17 -5.89
N LYS A 69 10.23 -14.64 -6.61
CA LYS A 69 10.06 -14.86 -8.05
C LYS A 69 10.94 -13.87 -8.80
N ALA A 70 11.50 -14.33 -9.92
CA ALA A 70 12.18 -13.47 -10.88
C ALA A 70 11.23 -13.16 -12.03
N CYS A 71 11.06 -11.88 -12.32
CA CYS A 71 10.28 -11.38 -13.46
C CYS A 71 11.15 -10.48 -14.34
N ALA A 72 10.60 -10.00 -15.45
CA ALA A 72 11.26 -9.02 -16.29
C ALA A 72 11.62 -7.75 -15.50
N ALA A 73 12.75 -7.12 -15.84
CA ALA A 73 13.27 -5.93 -15.18
C ALA A 73 12.24 -4.81 -14.90
N PRO A 74 11.35 -4.42 -15.84
CA PRO A 74 10.35 -3.38 -15.55
C PRO A 74 9.35 -3.77 -14.45
N VAL A 75 8.99 -5.06 -14.35
CA VAL A 75 8.08 -5.57 -13.31
C VAL A 75 8.76 -5.56 -11.95
N MET A 76 10.04 -5.94 -11.91
CA MET A 76 10.85 -5.90 -10.68
C MET A 76 11.06 -4.46 -10.18
N ALA A 77 11.22 -3.49 -11.09
CA ALA A 77 11.34 -2.07 -10.75
C ALA A 77 10.04 -1.53 -10.13
N LEU A 78 8.90 -1.90 -10.71
CA LEU A 78 7.57 -1.57 -10.16
C LEU A 78 7.36 -2.18 -8.78
N GLU A 79 7.72 -3.47 -8.60
CA GLU A 79 7.67 -4.13 -7.30
C GLU A 79 8.49 -3.36 -6.26
N THR A 80 9.72 -3.01 -6.61
CA THR A 80 10.62 -2.27 -5.70
C THR A 80 10.03 -0.92 -5.28
N ALA A 81 9.42 -0.19 -6.22
CA ALA A 81 8.76 1.07 -5.92
C ALA A 81 7.58 0.89 -4.94
N ILE A 82 6.69 -0.07 -5.21
CA ILE A 82 5.55 -0.37 -4.34
C ILE A 82 6.01 -0.79 -2.94
N LEU A 83 7.01 -1.66 -2.82
CA LEU A 83 7.53 -2.11 -1.53
C LEU A 83 8.15 -0.96 -0.73
N ARG A 84 8.89 -0.07 -1.41
CA ARG A 84 9.43 1.15 -0.78
C ARG A 84 8.30 2.05 -0.30
N ASP A 85 7.28 2.28 -1.13
CA ASP A 85 6.19 3.22 -0.81
C ASP A 85 5.30 2.71 0.32
N VAL A 86 5.06 1.40 0.36
CA VAL A 86 4.38 0.74 1.48
C VAL A 86 5.25 0.80 2.74
N GLY A 87 6.55 0.48 2.63
CA GLY A 87 7.45 0.42 3.79
C GLY A 87 7.80 1.79 4.39
N THR A 88 7.76 2.86 3.59
CA THR A 88 8.05 4.24 4.01
C THR A 88 6.80 5.09 4.23
N ALA A 89 5.62 4.46 4.18
CA ALA A 89 4.36 5.13 4.48
C ALA A 89 4.42 5.70 5.90
N HIS A 90 4.25 7.01 6.00
CA HIS A 90 4.18 7.73 7.27
C HIS A 90 2.73 8.08 7.61
N GLN A 91 1.90 8.38 6.61
CA GLN A 91 0.48 8.63 6.78
C GLN A 91 -0.32 7.92 5.70
N ILE A 92 -1.50 7.41 6.08
CA ILE A 92 -2.49 6.90 5.14
C ILE A 92 -3.77 7.68 5.34
N ASN A 93 -4.19 8.40 4.31
CA ASN A 93 -5.36 9.27 4.37
C ASN A 93 -6.33 8.94 3.24
N ARG A 94 -7.63 9.09 3.50
CA ARG A 94 -8.65 9.05 2.46
C ARG A 94 -8.71 10.42 1.78
N ALA A 95 -8.65 10.43 0.46
CA ALA A 95 -8.81 11.62 -0.36
C ALA A 95 -10.29 11.89 -0.67
N ASP A 96 -10.58 13.09 -1.19
CA ASP A 96 -11.96 13.54 -1.47
C ASP A 96 -12.67 12.70 -2.54
N ASP A 97 -11.91 12.07 -3.44
CA ASP A 97 -12.41 11.17 -4.48
C ASP A 97 -12.70 9.75 -3.96
N GLY A 98 -12.54 9.50 -2.66
CA GLY A 98 -12.74 8.20 -2.02
C GLY A 98 -11.54 7.25 -2.14
N SER A 99 -10.50 7.63 -2.88
CA SER A 99 -9.23 6.89 -2.89
C SER A 99 -8.50 7.04 -1.55
N VAL A 100 -7.54 6.16 -1.31
CA VAL A 100 -6.65 6.22 -0.16
C VAL A 100 -5.24 6.48 -0.65
N VAL A 101 -4.59 7.47 -0.07
CA VAL A 101 -3.25 7.92 -0.44
C VAL A 101 -2.25 7.63 0.67
N PHE A 102 -1.08 7.19 0.28
CA PHE A 102 0.05 6.97 1.17
C PHE A 102 0.98 8.15 1.01
N THR A 103 1.39 8.70 2.14
CA THR A 103 2.30 9.83 2.20
C THR A 103 3.53 9.42 2.99
N ASN A 104 4.71 9.71 2.46
CA ASN A 104 5.97 9.48 3.17
C ASN A 104 6.24 10.56 4.23
N GLU A 105 7.36 10.45 4.95
CA GLU A 105 7.76 11.43 5.98
C GLU A 105 7.96 12.86 5.44
N THR A 106 8.22 13.02 4.13
CA THR A 106 8.41 14.35 3.50
C THR A 106 7.08 15.00 3.09
N GLY A 107 5.94 14.36 3.33
CA GLY A 107 4.64 14.85 2.86
C GLY A 107 4.34 14.57 1.39
N LYS A 108 5.17 13.77 0.69
CA LYS A 108 4.96 13.39 -0.71
C LYS A 108 4.00 12.21 -0.78
N ILE A 109 2.97 12.32 -1.63
CA ILE A 109 2.12 11.18 -2.00
C ILE A 109 2.95 10.22 -2.85
N THR A 110 3.06 8.97 -2.40
CA THR A 110 3.84 7.92 -3.06
C THR A 110 2.97 6.83 -3.67
N LEU A 111 1.80 6.57 -3.10
CA LEU A 111 0.90 5.52 -3.55
C LEU A 111 -0.55 5.97 -3.46
N ARG A 112 -1.38 5.56 -4.44
CA ARG A 112 -2.84 5.69 -4.35
C ARG A 112 -3.50 4.33 -4.57
N ILE A 113 -4.48 4.04 -3.73
CA ILE A 113 -5.27 2.82 -3.79
C ILE A 113 -6.77 3.13 -3.77
N GLU A 114 -7.55 2.28 -4.42
CA GLU A 114 -9.03 2.34 -4.45
C GLU A 114 -9.61 1.08 -3.81
N GLN A 115 -10.70 1.22 -3.05
CA GLN A 115 -11.37 0.07 -2.44
C GLN A 115 -11.97 -0.81 -3.54
N VAL A 116 -11.77 -2.12 -3.43
CA VAL A 116 -12.42 -3.10 -4.30
C VAL A 116 -13.54 -3.75 -3.50
N PHE A 117 -14.78 -3.61 -3.99
CA PHE A 117 -15.92 -4.35 -3.47
C PHE A 117 -15.98 -5.68 -4.22
N ASP A 118 -15.71 -6.77 -3.50
CA ASP A 118 -16.07 -8.13 -3.94
C ASP A 118 -17.56 -8.37 -3.71
#